data_AF-A0A117S7L5-F1
#
_entry.id   AF-A0A117S7L5-F1
#
_cell.length_a   1.000
_cell.length_b   1.000
_cell.length_c   1.000
_cell.angle_alpha   90.00
_cell.angle_beta   90.00
_cell.angle_gamma   90.00
#
_symmetry.space_group_name_H-M   'P 1'
#
loop_
_entity.id
_entity.type
_entity.pdbx_description
1 polymer ?
#
loop_
_entity_poly.entity_id
_entity_poly.type
_entity_poly.pdbx_seq_one_letter_code
_entity_poly.pdbx_strand_id
1 'polypeptide(L)' 'MKEKVERAGQATILARDRIAQAEAVLAEAVHANALGILIDPGASLLALETAQARIAEAMKVITETEWPRDADYE' A
#
# COMPACT_ATOMS: atom_id res chain seq x y z
N MET A 1 -21.32 7.43 14.84
CA MET A 1 -21.32 6.08 14.22
C MET A 1 -21.16 6.11 12.70
N LYS A 2 -22.14 6.58 11.91
CA LYS A 2 -22.08 6.61 10.43
C LYS A 2 -20.76 7.21 9.89
N GLU A 3 -20.31 8.31 10.49
CA GLU A 3 -19.06 8.97 10.15
C GLU A 3 -17.80 8.13 10.44
N LYS A 4 -17.81 7.32 11.51
CA LYS A 4 -16.68 6.45 11.88
C LYS A 4 -16.52 5.29 10.89
N VAL A 5 -17.63 4.68 10.49
CA VAL A 5 -17.67 3.63 9.46
C VAL A 5 -17.24 4.19 8.10
N GLU A 6 -17.71 5.39 7.76
CA GLU A 6 -17.32 6.07 6.51
C GLU A 6 -15.82 6.38 6.47
N ARG A 7 -15.25 6.91 7.57
CA ARG A 7 -13.80 7.14 7.69
C ARG A 7 -13.00 5.84 7.57
N ALA A 8 -13.44 4.76 8.22
CA ALA A 8 -12.80 3.45 8.10
C ALA A 8 -12.86 2.88 6.67
N GLY A 9 -13.98 3.08 5.97
CA GLY A 9 -14.12 2.72 4.56
C GLY A 9 -13.15 3.50 3.66
N GLN A 10 -13.03 4.82 3.86
CA GLN A 10 -12.08 5.67 3.14
C GLN A 10 -10.63 5.27 3.41
N ALA A 11 -10.28 4.99 4.67
CA ALA A 11 -8.96 4.51 5.06
C ALA A 11 -8.60 3.18 4.39
N THR A 12 -9.57 2.26 4.29
CA THR A 12 -9.40 0.97 3.62
C THR A 12 -9.09 1.15 2.13
N ILE A 13 -9.85 2.01 1.45
CA ILE A 13 -9.62 2.33 0.03
C ILE A 13 -8.23 2.93 -0.16
N LEU A 14 -7.87 3.92 0.67
CA LEU A 14 -6.58 4.59 0.57
C LEU A 14 -5.41 3.63 0.81
N ALA A 15 -5.47 2.78 1.84
CA ALA A 15 -4.43 1.80 2.13
C ALA A 15 -4.26 0.80 0.97
N ARG A 16 -5.37 0.31 0.42
CA ARG A 16 -5.35 -0.57 -0.76
C ARG A 16 -4.70 0.10 -1.96
N ASP A 17 -5.05 1.36 -2.24
CA ASP A 17 -4.50 2.09 -3.38
C ASP A 17 -2.99 2.34 -3.24
N ARG A 18 -2.49 2.52 -2.01
CA ARG A 18 -1.04 2.58 -1.74
C ARG A 18 -0.34 1.25 -1.97
N ILE A 19 -0.94 0.14 -1.55
CA ILE A 19 -0.40 -1.20 -1.82
C ILE A 19 -0.36 -1.47 -3.32
N ALA A 20 -1.43 -1.15 -4.06
CA ALA A 20 -1.47 -1.30 -5.51
C ALA A 20 -0.39 -0.46 -6.23
N GLN A 21 -0.09 0.74 -5.74
CA GLN A 21 1.03 1.55 -6.25
C GLN A 21 2.40 0.90 -5.98
N ALA A 22 2.59 0.29 -4.80
CA ALA A 22 3.82 -0.44 -4.48
C ALA A 22 4.01 -1.63 -5.43
N GLU A 23 2.95 -2.41 -5.67
CA GLU A 23 2.96 -3.54 -6.60
C GLU A 23 3.28 -3.11 -8.03
N ALA A 24 2.66 -2.03 -8.51
CA ALA A 24 2.89 -1.52 -9.86
C ALA A 24 4.35 -1.10 -10.09
N VAL A 25 4.99 -0.47 -9.10
CA VAL A 25 6.41 -0.07 -9.18
C VAL A 25 7.33 -1.29 -9.20
N LEU A 26 7.00 -2.37 -8.49
CA LEU A 26 7.79 -3.60 -8.48
C LEU A 26 7.57 -4.46 -9.72
N ALA A 27 6.40 -4.35 -10.37
CA ALA A 27 6.01 -5.22 -11.47
C ALA A 27 7.01 -5.23 -12.63
N GLU A 28 7.56 -4.05 -13.00
CA GLU A 28 8.56 -3.94 -14.06
C GLU A 28 9.85 -4.68 -13.71
N ALA A 29 10.35 -4.49 -12.49
CA ALA A 29 11.57 -5.15 -12.02
C ALA A 29 11.40 -6.68 -11.93
N VAL A 30 10.25 -7.13 -11.42
CA VAL A 30 9.92 -8.56 -11.36
C VAL A 30 9.80 -9.16 -12.77
N HIS A 31 9.12 -8.46 -13.69
CA HIS A 31 8.90 -8.96 -15.05
C HIS A 31 10.20 -9.05 -15.84
N ALA A 32 11.04 -8.02 -15.78
CA ALA A 32 12.33 -8.03 -16.45
C ALA A 32 13.26 -9.14 -15.91
N ASN A 33 13.30 -9.34 -14.59
CA ASN A 33 14.06 -10.43 -13.98
C ASN A 33 13.53 -11.81 -14.41
N ALA A 34 12.20 -11.99 -14.48
CA ALA A 34 11.58 -13.22 -14.95
C ALA A 34 11.91 -13.56 -16.42
N LEU A 35 12.19 -12.54 -17.24
CA LEU A 35 12.63 -12.69 -18.63
C LEU A 35 14.16 -12.78 -18.78
N GLY A 36 14.92 -12.76 -17.68
CA GLY A 36 16.39 -12.76 -17.70
C GLY A 36 17.00 -11.47 -18.25
N ILE A 37 16.23 -10.38 -18.27
CA ILE A 37 16.69 -9.07 -18.73
C ILE A 37 17.56 -8.45 -17.63
N LEU A 38 18.76 -8.01 -18.00
CA LEU A 38 19.62 -7.27 -17.09
C LEU A 38 18.99 -5.91 -16.80
N ILE A 39 18.65 -5.68 -15.54
CA ILE A 39 18.10 -4.42 -15.04
C ILE A 39 19.24 -3.65 -14.37
N ASP A 40 19.23 -2.33 -14.52
CA ASP A 40 20.10 -1.48 -13.74
C ASP A 40 19.84 -1.71 -12.21
N PRO A 41 20.87 -2.05 -11.41
CA PRO A 41 20.69 -2.27 -9.98
C PRO A 41 20.19 -1.03 -9.23
N GLY A 42 20.58 0.17 -9.68
CA GLY A 42 20.12 1.43 -9.10
C GLY A 42 18.62 1.66 -9.33
N ALA A 43 18.13 1.36 -10.54
CA ALA A 43 16.70 1.39 -10.84
C ALA A 43 15.91 0.38 -9.99
N SER A 44 16.46 -0.83 -9.79
CA SER A 44 15.85 -1.86 -8.95
C SER A 44 15.77 -1.45 -7.47
N LEU A 45 16.85 -0.84 -6.95
CA LEU A 45 16.88 -0.32 -5.59
C LEU A 45 15.86 0.82 -5.41
N LEU A 46 15.81 1.77 -6.34
CA LEU A 46 14.84 2.87 -6.31
C LEU A 46 13.40 2.37 -6.34
N ALA A 47 13.10 1.34 -7.13
CA ALA A 47 11.79 0.71 -7.18
C ALA A 47 11.41 0.08 -5.83
N LEU A 48 12.35 -0.62 -5.19
CA LEU A 48 12.17 -1.20 -3.86
C LEU A 48 11.93 -0.14 -2.78
N GLU A 49 12.74 0.93 -2.77
CA GLU A 49 12.58 2.05 -1.82
C GLU A 49 11.22 2.74 -2.00
N THR A 50 10.81 2.96 -3.25
CA THR A 50 9.51 3.56 -3.56
C THR A 50 8.36 2.66 -3.11
N ALA A 51 8.43 1.36 -3.38
CA ALA A 51 7.42 0.41 -2.94
C ALA A 51 7.33 0.33 -1.41
N GLN A 52 8.48 0.32 -0.72
CA GLN A 52 8.55 0.34 0.73
C GLN A 52 7.91 1.61 1.31
N ALA A 53 8.16 2.78 0.72
CA ALA A 53 7.54 4.03 1.14
C ALA A 53 6.01 3.97 1.02
N ARG A 54 5.48 3.40 -0.07
CA ARG A 54 4.02 3.22 -0.26
C ARG A 54 3.41 2.25 0.75
N ILE A 55 4.10 1.16 1.06
CA ILE A 55 3.66 0.22 2.10
C ILE A 55 3.65 0.91 3.46
N ALA A 56 4.68 1.71 3.79
CA ALA A 56 4.72 2.49 5.03
C ALA A 56 3.56 3.50 5.12
N GLU A 57 3.22 4.18 4.02
CA GLU A 57 2.05 5.05 3.95
C GLU A 57 0.73 4.28 4.21
N ALA A 58 0.57 3.09 3.61
CA ALA A 58 -0.60 2.24 3.83
C ALA A 58 -0.72 1.82 5.30
N MET A 59 0.40 1.39 5.90
CA MET A 59 0.44 1.00 7.31
C MET A 59 0.10 2.15 8.24
N LYS A 60 0.62 3.35 7.94
CA LYS A 60 0.29 4.57 8.71
C LYS A 60 -1.22 4.83 8.71
N VAL A 61 -1.86 4.79 7.53
CA VAL A 61 -3.32 4.94 7.40
C VAL A 61 -4.05 3.93 8.27
N ILE A 62 -3.65 2.66 8.23
CA ILE A 62 -4.29 1.60 9.02
C ILE A 62 -4.14 1.84 10.53
N THR A 63 -2.95 2.23 10.98
CA THR A 63 -2.65 2.44 12.41
C THR A 63 -3.27 3.71 12.98
N GLU A 64 -3.42 4.76 12.18
CA GLU A 64 -3.99 6.05 12.61
C GLU A 64 -5.52 6.07 12.51
N THR A 65 -6.12 5.09 11.82
CA THR A 65 -7.57 4.99 11.68
C THR A 65 -8.20 4.41 12.94
N GLU A 66 -9.18 5.12 13.49
CA GLU A 66 -10.01 4.59 14.58
C GLU A 66 -11.08 3.65 14.02
N TRP A 67 -10.88 2.34 14.19
CA TRP A 67 -11.76 1.32 13.64
C TRP A 67 -13.05 1.15 14.47
N PRO A 68 -14.23 1.00 13.82
CA PRO A 68 -15.46 0.60 14.49
C PRO A 68 -15.28 -0.75 15.19
N ARG A 69 -15.83 -0.88 16.39
CA ARG A 69 -15.88 -2.12 17.18
C ARG A 69 -17.31 -2.59 17.35
N ASP A 70 -17.52 -3.86 17.67
CA ASP A 70 -18.87 -4.42 17.89
C ASP A 70 -19.68 -3.62 18.93
N ALA A 71 -19.02 -3.16 20.00
CA ALA A 71 -19.64 -2.30 21.02
C ALA A 71 -20.07 -0.91 20.52
N ASP A 72 -19.58 -0.46 19.36
CA ASP A 72 -20.05 0.79 18.76
C ASP A 72 -21.46 0.60 18.13
N TYR A 73 -21.90 -0.64 17.88
CA TYR A 73 -23.18 -0.97 17.20
C TYR A 73 -24.37 -1.19 18.14
N GLU A 74 -24.18 -1.13 19.46
CA GLU A 74 -25.22 -1.19 20.50
C GLU A 74 -25.84 0.19 20.79
#